data_AF-A0A0A1UPU9-F1
#
_entry.id   AF-A0A0A1UPU9-F1
#
_cell.length_a   1.000
_cell.length_b   1.000
_cell.length_c   1.000
_cell.angle_alpha   90.00
_cell.angle_beta   90.00
_cell.angle_gamma   90.00
#
_symmetry.space_group_name_H-M   'P 1'
#
loop_
_entity.id
_entity.type
_entity.pdbx_description
1 polymer ?
#
loop_
_entity_poly.entity_id
_entity_poly.type
_entity_poly.pdbx_seq_one_letter_code
_entity_poly.pdbx_strand_id
1 'polypeptide(L)'
;VCAIVLSLCGVDDDTIAWEYGLTEEGLAPLKKGIMQRLMSAEGVTVDEAGAWRMLSSRPESMLATLKVMREEYGSVEEYVLNECRVSPDEIERLRRNFIVEPQNGGVLDAERAVL
;
A
#
# COMPACT_ATOMS: atom_id res chain seq x y z
N VAL A 1 4.73 2.18 -1.40
CA VAL A 1 4.61 3.61 -1.76
C VAL A 1 3.20 4.12 -1.57
N CYS A 2 2.16 3.55 -2.21
CA CYS A 2 0.77 4.02 -2.07
C CYS A 2 0.32 4.17 -0.61
N ALA A 3 0.58 3.17 0.24
CA ALA A 3 0.28 3.22 1.67
C ALA A 3 0.84 4.47 2.40
N ILE A 4 2.05 4.91 2.04
CA ILE A 4 2.67 6.12 2.62
C ILE A 4 1.90 7.37 2.18
N VAL A 5 1.59 7.47 0.89
CA VAL A 5 0.82 8.61 0.34
C VAL A 5 -0.57 8.68 0.99
N LEU A 6 -1.27 7.55 1.08
CA LEU A 6 -2.59 7.47 1.73
C LEU A 6 -2.51 7.84 3.21
N SER A 7 -1.48 7.37 3.93
CA SER A 7 -1.28 7.75 5.33
C SER A 7 -0.99 9.24 5.50
N LEU A 8 -0.22 9.88 4.60
CA LEU A 8 -0.01 11.33 4.62
C LEU A 8 -1.32 12.10 4.36
N CYS A 9 -2.23 11.53 3.58
CA CYS A 9 -3.57 12.07 3.35
C CYS A 9 -4.55 11.80 4.51
N GLY A 10 -4.13 11.13 5.58
CA GLY A 10 -4.95 10.86 6.76
C GLY A 10 -5.89 9.67 6.65
N VAL A 11 -5.69 8.79 5.66
CA VAL A 11 -6.44 7.52 5.55
C VAL A 11 -6.01 6.58 6.69
N ASP A 12 -6.97 5.88 7.30
CA ASP A 12 -6.71 4.94 8.39
C ASP A 12 -6.01 3.66 7.93
N ASP A 13 -5.33 3.00 8.86
CA ASP A 13 -4.48 1.83 8.56
C ASP A 13 -5.29 0.64 8.02
N ASP A 14 -6.54 0.45 8.45
CA ASP A 14 -7.41 -0.65 7.99
C ASP A 14 -7.82 -0.43 6.54
N THR A 15 -8.22 0.80 6.18
CA THR A 15 -8.53 1.17 4.79
C THR A 15 -7.32 1.02 3.88
N ILE A 16 -6.12 1.44 4.34
CA ILE A 16 -4.87 1.26 3.59
C ILE A 16 -4.55 -0.21 3.38
N ALA A 17 -4.71 -1.04 4.42
CA ALA A 17 -4.45 -2.47 4.34
C ALA A 17 -5.43 -3.20 3.42
N TRP A 18 -6.70 -2.79 3.43
CA TRP A 18 -7.71 -3.28 2.50
C TRP A 18 -7.37 -2.93 1.04
N GLU A 19 -7.02 -1.67 0.75
CA GLU A 19 -6.61 -1.24 -0.59
C GLU A 19 -5.40 -2.03 -1.09
N TYR A 20 -4.39 -2.22 -0.24
CA TYR A 20 -3.23 -3.06 -0.54
C TYR A 20 -3.65 -4.50 -0.90
N GLY A 21 -4.66 -5.04 -0.20
CA GLY A 21 -5.29 -6.33 -0.47
C GLY A 21 -5.79 -6.49 -1.90
N LEU A 22 -6.33 -5.42 -2.51
CA LEU A 22 -6.83 -5.45 -3.89
C LEU A 22 -5.73 -5.77 -4.91
N THR A 23 -4.45 -5.57 -4.55
CA THR A 23 -3.32 -5.99 -5.39
C THR A 23 -3.29 -7.51 -5.60
N GLU A 24 -3.73 -8.30 -4.62
CA GLU A 24 -3.81 -9.78 -4.74
C GLU A 24 -4.70 -10.18 -5.93
N GLU A 25 -5.88 -9.56 -6.01
CA GLU A 25 -6.87 -9.80 -7.06
C GLU A 25 -6.40 -9.21 -8.39
N GLY A 26 -5.92 -7.97 -8.38
CA GLY A 26 -5.40 -7.30 -9.57
C GLY A 26 -4.22 -8.04 -10.21
N LEU A 27 -3.40 -8.73 -9.40
CA LEU A 27 -2.25 -9.48 -9.87
C LEU A 27 -2.59 -10.93 -10.24
N ALA A 28 -3.71 -11.49 -9.77
CA ALA A 28 -4.05 -12.91 -9.92
C ALA A 28 -3.88 -13.45 -11.36
N PRO A 29 -4.32 -12.76 -12.43
CA PRO A 29 -4.15 -13.23 -13.80
C PRO A 29 -2.68 -13.31 -14.25
N LEU A 30 -1.81 -12.49 -13.65
CA LEU A 30 -0.39 -12.35 -14.01
C LEU A 30 0.53 -13.22 -13.14
N LYS A 31 0.06 -13.66 -11.95
CA LYS A 31 0.88 -14.37 -10.95
C LYS A 31 1.65 -15.55 -11.52
N LYS A 32 1.03 -16.39 -12.34
CA LYS A 32 1.69 -17.55 -12.94
C LYS A 32 2.87 -17.15 -13.83
N GLY A 33 2.72 -16.10 -14.64
CA GLY A 33 3.78 -15.62 -15.52
C GLY A 33 4.93 -14.99 -14.75
N ILE A 34 4.61 -14.24 -13.67
CA ILE A 34 5.61 -13.66 -12.78
C ILE A 34 6.38 -14.76 -12.05
N MET A 35 5.68 -15.79 -11.56
CA MET A 35 6.29 -16.95 -10.90
C MET A 35 7.27 -17.66 -11.83
N GLN A 36 6.86 -17.97 -13.07
CA GLN A 36 7.74 -18.62 -14.04
C GLN A 36 9.01 -17.82 -14.30
N ARG A 37 8.88 -16.49 -14.45
CA ARG A 37 10.04 -15.60 -14.66
C ARG A 37 10.94 -15.56 -13.43
N LEU A 38 10.37 -15.47 -12.23
CA LEU A 38 11.11 -15.45 -10.98
C LEU A 38 11.90 -16.75 -10.79
N MET A 39 11.25 -17.91 -10.95
CA MET A 39 11.92 -19.21 -10.81
C MET A 39 12.98 -19.49 -11.88
N SER A 40 12.93 -18.78 -13.01
CA SER A 40 13.91 -18.91 -14.10
C SER A 40 15.06 -17.90 -14.00
N ALA A 41 15.00 -16.96 -13.05
CA ALA A 41 16.03 -15.93 -12.89
C ALA A 41 17.26 -16.48 -12.16
N GLU A 42 18.45 -16.09 -12.63
CA GLU A 42 19.70 -16.46 -11.98
C GLU A 42 19.80 -15.82 -10.58
N GLY A 43 20.32 -16.57 -9.61
CA GLY A 43 20.51 -16.09 -8.23
C GLY A 43 19.27 -16.14 -7.35
N VAL A 44 18.15 -16.70 -7.82
CA VAL A 44 16.96 -16.92 -6.99
C VAL A 44 17.19 -18.11 -6.05
N THR A 45 17.12 -17.83 -4.75
CA THR A 45 17.34 -18.82 -3.68
C THR A 45 16.06 -19.25 -2.98
N VAL A 46 14.92 -18.64 -3.32
CA VAL A 46 13.62 -18.97 -2.72
C VAL A 46 13.01 -20.19 -3.39
N ASP A 47 12.33 -21.01 -2.60
CA ASP A 47 11.49 -22.08 -3.12
C ASP A 47 10.18 -21.52 -3.70
N GLU A 48 9.42 -22.36 -4.41
CA GLU A 48 8.16 -21.95 -5.03
C GLU A 48 7.15 -21.39 -4.01
N ALA A 49 7.11 -21.98 -2.81
CA ALA A 49 6.27 -21.50 -1.72
C ALA A 49 6.70 -20.11 -1.22
N GLY A 50 8.01 -19.85 -1.13
CA GLY A 50 8.60 -18.56 -0.80
C GLY A 50 8.32 -17.51 -1.86
N ALA A 51 8.51 -17.86 -3.12
CA ALA A 51 8.15 -17.03 -4.25
C ALA A 51 6.66 -16.67 -4.24
N TRP A 52 5.77 -17.62 -3.90
CA TRP A 52 4.34 -17.36 -3.80
C TRP A 52 4.02 -16.37 -2.68
N ARG A 53 4.67 -16.51 -1.52
CA ARG A 53 4.55 -15.53 -0.42
C ARG A 53 5.05 -14.14 -0.83
N MET A 54 6.15 -14.05 -1.58
CA MET A 54 6.67 -12.77 -2.09
C MET A 54 5.67 -12.06 -3.02
N LEU A 55 4.87 -12.82 -3.77
CA LEU A 55 3.86 -12.28 -4.68
C LEU A 55 2.49 -12.08 -4.03
N SER A 56 2.38 -12.19 -2.69
CA SER A 56 1.14 -11.95 -1.97
C SER A 56 1.03 -10.51 -1.48
N SER A 57 -0.20 -10.00 -1.41
CA SER A 57 -0.48 -8.67 -0.86
C SER A 57 -1.49 -8.75 0.27
N ARG A 58 -1.11 -9.42 1.36
CA ARG A 58 -2.00 -9.66 2.50
C ARG A 58 -2.23 -8.38 3.31
N PRO A 59 -3.48 -8.01 3.64
CA PRO A 59 -3.77 -6.85 4.50
C PRO A 59 -3.01 -6.88 5.83
N GLU A 60 -2.86 -8.06 6.45
CA GLU A 60 -2.15 -8.21 7.73
C GLU A 60 -0.66 -7.85 7.61
N SER A 61 -0.05 -8.13 6.45
CA SER A 61 1.34 -7.72 6.18
C SER A 61 1.47 -6.20 6.08
N MET A 62 0.46 -5.52 5.52
CA MET A 62 0.44 -4.05 5.46
C MET A 62 0.25 -3.43 6.85
N LEU A 63 -0.69 -3.95 7.64
CA LEU A 63 -0.88 -3.50 9.02
C LEU A 63 0.40 -3.65 9.85
N ALA A 64 1.07 -4.80 9.75
CA ALA A 64 2.35 -5.03 10.42
C ALA A 64 3.43 -4.03 9.96
N THR A 65 3.46 -3.71 8.67
CA THR A 65 4.40 -2.73 8.10
C THR A 65 4.15 -1.33 8.63
N LEU A 66 2.90 -0.85 8.60
CA LEU A 66 2.53 0.48 9.12
C LEU A 66 2.82 0.59 10.62
N LYS A 67 2.54 -0.48 11.38
CA LYS A 67 2.90 -0.55 12.80
C LYS A 67 4.40 -0.38 13.02
N VAL A 68 5.24 -1.16 12.32
CA VAL A 68 6.71 -1.04 12.43
C VAL A 68 7.18 0.35 12.05
N MET A 69 6.62 0.96 11.00
CA MET A 69 6.99 2.34 10.63
C MET A 69 6.69 3.34 11.75
N ARG A 70 5.54 3.22 12.43
CA ARG A 70 5.20 4.10 13.56
C ARG A 70 6.08 3.83 14.79
N GLU A 71 6.42 2.57 15.04
CA GLU A 71 7.32 2.19 16.14
C GLU A 71 8.76 2.68 15.91
N GLU A 72 9.28 2.59 14.68
CA GLU A 72 10.66 2.98 14.35
C GLU A 72 10.83 4.49 14.15
N TYR A 73 9.87 5.16 13.52
CA TYR A 73 10.00 6.55 13.09
C TYR A 73 9.07 7.53 13.82
N GLY A 74 8.24 7.05 14.76
CA GLY A 74 7.21 7.83 15.47
C GLY A 74 5.93 7.98 14.65
N SER A 75 6.06 8.30 13.36
CA SER A 75 4.95 8.41 12.41
C SER A 75 5.41 8.27 10.96
N VAL A 76 4.47 8.03 10.05
CA VAL A 76 4.74 8.01 8.60
C VAL A 76 5.20 9.39 8.11
N GLU A 77 4.63 10.48 8.66
CA GLU A 77 5.05 11.84 8.31
C GLU A 77 6.48 12.13 8.78
N GLU A 78 6.86 11.73 10.00
CA GLU A 78 8.24 11.87 10.49
C GLU A 78 9.23 11.05 9.65
N TYR A 79 8.88 9.84 9.24
CA TYR A 79 9.69 9.05 8.30
C TYR A 79 9.93 9.83 6.99
N VAL A 80 8.88 10.38 6.39
CA VAL A 80 8.97 11.09 5.11
C VAL A 80 9.77 12.41 5.23
N LEU A 81 9.61 13.14 6.34
CA LEU A 81 10.36 14.36 6.62
C LEU A 81 11.86 14.06 6.84
N ASN A 82 12.16 13.07 7.68
CA ASN A 82 13.51 12.87 8.20
C ASN A 82 14.36 11.93 7.33
N GLU A 83 13.77 10.85 6.81
CA GLU A 83 14.48 9.84 6.01
C GLU A 83 14.35 10.13 4.51
N CYS A 84 13.16 10.48 4.04
CA CYS A 84 12.95 10.79 2.61
C CYS A 84 13.31 12.23 2.24
N ARG A 85 13.55 13.11 3.23
CA ARG A 85 13.91 14.53 3.04
C ARG A 85 12.90 15.32 2.22
N VAL A 86 11.63 14.94 2.29
CA VAL A 86 10.52 15.70 1.68
C VAL A 86 10.15 16.83 2.65
N SER A 87 10.06 18.05 2.15
CA SER A 87 9.78 19.22 3.00
C SER A 87 8.32 19.27 3.48
N PRO A 88 8.03 19.96 4.59
CA PRO A 88 6.65 20.18 5.03
C PRO A 88 5.76 20.82 3.96
N ASP A 89 6.30 21.76 3.17
CA ASP A 89 5.59 22.41 2.07
C ASP A 89 5.23 21.42 0.94
N GLU A 90 6.08 20.43 0.67
CA GLU A 90 5.81 19.38 -0.32
C GLU A 90 4.75 18.39 0.18
N ILE A 91 4.80 18.01 1.47
CA ILE A 91 3.76 17.17 2.09
C ILE A 91 2.42 17.88 2.05
N GLU A 92 2.39 19.17 2.37
CA GLU A 92 1.18 19.97 2.34
C GLU A 92 0.67 20.16 0.91
N ARG A 93 1.56 20.37 -0.08
CA ARG A 93 1.17 20.37 -1.50
C ARG A 93 0.58 19.04 -1.95
N LEU A 94 1.12 17.91 -1.47
CA LEU A 94 0.58 16.58 -1.74
C LEU A 94 -0.84 16.47 -1.17
N ARG A 95 -1.05 16.82 0.10
CA ARG A 95 -2.38 16.80 0.75
C ARG A 95 -3.41 17.61 -0.03
N ARG A 96 -3.07 18.86 -0.39
CA ARG A 96 -3.97 19.73 -1.17
C ARG A 96 -4.36 19.16 -2.54
N ASN A 97 -3.51 18.34 -3.15
CA ASN A 97 -3.77 17.78 -4.47
C ASN A 97 -4.56 16.47 -4.41
N PHE A 98 -4.43 15.70 -3.32
CA PHE A 98 -5.00 14.35 -3.20
C PHE A 98 -6.27 14.30 -2.35
N ILE A 99 -6.44 15.24 -1.40
CA ILE A 99 -7.65 15.33 -0.58
C ILE A 99 -8.65 16.23 -1.31
N VAL A 100 -9.79 15.65 -1.69
CA VAL A 100 -10.87 16.36 -2.37
C VAL A 100 -12.19 16.11 -1.65
N GLU A 101 -13.03 17.15 -1.59
CA GLU A 101 -14.40 16.99 -1.13
C GLU A 101 -15.22 16.24 -2.19
N PRO A 102 -16.06 15.27 -1.79
CA PRO A 102 -16.93 14.58 -2.72
C PRO A 102 -17.89 15.57 -3.37
N GLN A 103 -17.85 15.66 -4.71
CA GLN A 103 -18.72 16.54 -5.46
C GLN A 103 -20.14 15.96 -5.47
N ASN A 104 -21.03 16.59 -4.69
CA ASN A 104 -22.46 16.33 -4.55
C ASN A 104 -22.85 15.12 -3.70
N GLY A 105 -22.97 15.29 -2.37
CA GLY A 105 -23.91 14.56 -1.49
C GLY A 105 -24.09 13.06 -1.74
N GLY A 106 -23.06 12.40 -2.26
CA GLY A 106 -23.14 11.06 -2.81
C GLY A 106 -23.21 10.12 -1.64
N VAL A 107 -24.41 9.64 -1.35
CA VAL A 107 -24.61 8.42 -0.57
C VAL A 107 -23.59 7.43 -1.11
N LEU A 108 -22.62 7.06 -0.27
CA LEU A 108 -21.75 5.93 -0.53
C LEU A 108 -22.69 4.74 -0.66
N ASP A 109 -22.98 4.35 -1.89
CA ASP A 109 -23.83 3.21 -2.17
C ASP A 109 -23.07 1.98 -1.68
N ALA A 110 -23.40 1.55 -0.46
CA ALA A 110 -22.73 0.48 0.26
C ALA A 110 -22.78 -0.85 -0.51
N GLU A 111 -23.61 -0.96 -1.56
CA GLU A 111 -23.65 -2.10 -2.47
C GLU A 111 -22.44 -2.18 -3.43
N ARG A 112 -21.69 -1.09 -3.63
CA ARG A 112 -20.50 -1.11 -4.51
C ARG A 112 -19.23 -1.62 -3.83
N ALA A 113 -19.26 -1.85 -2.52
CA ALA A 113 -18.16 -2.42 -1.74
C ALA A 113 -18.15 -3.96 -1.75
N VAL A 114 -19.07 -4.60 -2.48
CA VAL A 114 -19.15 -6.07 -2.63
C VAL A 114 -19.05 -6.44 -4.10
N LEU A 115 -17.83 -6.40 -4.63
CA LEU A 115 -17.40 -7.16 -5.81
C LEU A 115 -16.03 -7.73 -5.50
#